data_AF-A0A4Q3E6B9-F1
#
_entry.id   AF-A0A4Q3E6B9-F1
#
_cell.length_a   1.000
_cell.length_b   1.000
_cell.length_c   1.000
_cell.angle_alpha   90.00
_cell.angle_beta   90.00
_cell.angle_gamma   90.00
#
_symmetry.space_group_name_H-M   'P 1'
#
loop_
_entity.id
_entity.type
_entity.pdbx_description
1 polymer ?
#
loop_
_entity_poly.entity_id
_entity_poly.type
_entity_poly.pdbx_seq_one_letter_code
_entity_poly.pdbx_strand_id
1 'polypeptide(L)' 'MKKLIAFCLASAFWVASSSFSGKWGGDMFAIYLNGKQVHQQFVYADKSVKTLSLTSANKNDKIEVLYSHCGRGG' A
#
# COMPACT_ATOMS: atom_id res chain seq x y z
N MET A 1 -8.11 26.01 37.23
CA MET A 1 -7.07 26.24 36.20
C MET A 1 -6.37 24.96 35.76
N LYS A 2 -5.75 24.17 36.64
CA LYS A 2 -5.06 22.91 36.27
C LYS A 2 -5.96 21.88 35.54
N LYS A 3 -7.24 21.76 35.95
CA LYS A 3 -8.23 20.87 35.31
C LYS A 3 -8.62 21.32 33.89
N LEU A 4 -8.60 22.63 33.62
CA LEU A 4 -8.88 23.19 32.29
C LEU A 4 -7.70 22.95 31.33
N ILE A 5 -6.47 23.05 31.83
CA ILE A 5 -5.25 22.77 31.05
C ILE A 5 -5.19 21.28 30.66
N ALA A 6 -5.50 20.38 31.59
CA ALA A 6 -5.55 18.94 31.30
C ALA A 6 -6.61 18.59 30.26
N PHE A 7 -7.77 19.26 30.28
CA PHE A 7 -8.83 19.04 29.30
C PHE A 7 -8.44 19.51 27.89
N CYS A 8 -7.75 20.66 27.77
CA CYS A 8 -7.23 21.14 26.49
C CYS A 8 -6.11 20.26 25.92
N LEU A 9 -5.25 19.71 26.78
CA LEU A 9 -4.20 18.79 26.33
C LEU A 9 -4.79 17.46 25.82
N ALA A 10 -5.84 16.97 26.48
CA ALA A 10 -6.54 15.76 26.05
C ALA A 10 -7.27 15.94 24.71
N SER A 11 -7.90 17.08 24.48
CA SER A 11 -8.60 17.36 23.21
C SER A 11 -7.61 17.56 22.04
N ALA A 12 -6.48 18.22 22.28
CA ALA A 12 -5.44 18.40 21.27
C ALA A 12 -4.83 17.07 20.81
N PHE A 13 -4.66 16.11 21.73
CA PHE A 13 -4.14 14.78 21.41
C PHE A 13 -5.09 13.95 20.53
N TRP A 14 -6.40 14.10 20.73
CA TRP A 14 -7.42 13.38 19.94
C TRP A 14 -7.54 13.88 18.48
N VAL A 15 -7.37 15.19 18.26
CA VAL A 15 -7.38 15.79 16.92
C VAL A 15 -6.11 15.43 16.13
N ALA A 16 -4.97 15.33 16.81
CA ALA A 16 -3.72 14.95 16.18
C ALA A 16 -3.74 13.49 15.67
N SER A 17 -4.36 12.55 16.40
CA SER A 17 -4.41 11.14 16.00
C SER A 17 -5.41 10.85 14.87
N SER A 18 -6.45 11.67 14.73
CA SER A 18 -7.46 11.54 13.66
C SER A 18 -7.03 12.17 12.32
N SER A 19 -5.94 12.94 12.31
CA SER A 19 -5.38 13.53 11.09
C SER A 19 -4.60 12.53 10.22
N PHE A 20 -4.28 11.35 10.75
CA PHE A 20 -3.65 10.27 9.99
C PHE A 20 -4.72 9.46 9.22
N SER A 21 -5.42 10.11 8.29
CA SER A 21 -6.09 9.38 7.22
C SER A 21 -4.99 8.88 6.29
N GLY A 22 -4.51 7.65 6.52
CA GLY A 22 -3.62 7.00 5.58
C GLY A 22 -4.25 7.04 4.19
N LYS A 23 -3.45 7.31 3.15
CA LYS A 23 -3.90 7.21 1.75
C LYS A 23 -4.18 5.74 1.41
N TRP A 24 -5.26 5.19 1.97
CA TRP A 24 -5.84 3.92 1.61
C TRP A 24 -6.73 4.20 0.41
N GLY A 25 -6.11 4.30 -0.75
CA GLY A 25 -6.78 4.88 -1.91
C GLY A 25 -5.78 5.12 -3.01
N GLY A 26 -5.80 4.22 -3.99
CA GLY A 26 -4.88 4.19 -5.10
C GLY A 26 -4.93 2.82 -5.71
N ASP A 27 -4.97 2.81 -7.03
CA ASP A 27 -4.89 1.57 -7.77
C ASP A 27 -3.47 1.06 -7.69
N MET A 28 -3.30 -0.22 -7.40
CA MET A 28 -2.01 -0.87 -7.42
C MET A 28 -2.10 -2.23 -8.06
N PHE A 29 -0.95 -2.74 -8.48
CA PHE A 29 -0.81 -4.14 -8.84
C PHE A 29 0.43 -4.72 -8.15
N ALA A 30 0.34 -5.99 -7.80
CA ALA A 30 1.43 -6.80 -7.31
C ALA A 30 1.64 -7.97 -8.26
N ILE A 31 2.90 -8.34 -8.49
CA ILE A 31 3.29 -9.49 -9.30
C ILE A 31 3.93 -10.52 -8.38
N TYR A 32 3.44 -11.75 -8.46
CA TYR A 32 3.97 -12.90 -7.74
C TYR A 32 4.56 -13.90 -8.72
N LEU A 33 5.74 -14.43 -8.38
CA LEU A 33 6.38 -15.55 -9.07
C LEU A 33 6.44 -16.72 -8.08
N ASN A 34 5.78 -17.83 -8.41
CA ASN A 34 5.71 -19.02 -7.56
C ASN A 34 5.24 -18.70 -6.12
N GLY A 35 4.25 -17.82 -6.00
CA GLY A 35 3.69 -17.37 -4.72
C GLY A 35 4.52 -16.31 -3.98
N LYS A 36 5.69 -15.92 -4.50
CA LYS A 36 6.51 -14.84 -3.91
C LYS A 36 6.27 -13.52 -4.61
N GLN A 37 5.94 -12.46 -3.85
CA GLN A 37 5.82 -11.11 -4.39
C GLN A 37 7.19 -10.61 -4.89
N VAL A 38 7.29 -10.34 -6.19
CA VAL A 38 8.51 -9.87 -6.85
C VAL A 38 8.43 -8.41 -7.27
N HIS A 39 7.22 -7.86 -7.41
CA HIS A 39 7.00 -6.45 -7.74
C HIS A 39 5.69 -5.95 -7.13
N GLN A 40 5.64 -4.69 -6.74
CA GLN A 40 4.41 -3.99 -6.39
C GLN A 40 4.54 -2.53 -6.77
N GLN A 41 3.48 -1.99 -7.37
CA GLN A 41 3.47 -0.60 -7.83
C GLN A 41 2.06 -0.01 -7.83
N PHE A 42 1.99 1.27 -7.46
CA PHE A 42 0.80 2.08 -7.66
C PHE A 42 0.69 2.53 -9.12
N VAL A 43 -0.50 2.44 -9.71
CA VAL A 43 -0.78 2.79 -11.11
C VAL A 43 -0.49 4.26 -11.40
N TYR A 44 -0.79 5.15 -10.46
CA TYR A 44 -0.52 6.59 -10.60
C TYR A 44 0.98 6.93 -10.49
N ALA A 45 1.82 6.00 -10.04
CA ALA A 45 3.25 6.25 -9.95
C ALA A 45 3.82 6.15 -11.37
N ASP A 46 4.02 7.32 -11.98
CA ASP A 46 4.51 7.52 -13.35
C ASP A 46 5.90 6.86 -13.51
N LYS A 47 5.92 5.60 -13.96
CA LYS A 47 7.14 4.83 -14.17
C LYS A 47 7.00 3.96 -15.41
N SER A 48 8.07 3.97 -16.20
CA SER A 48 8.27 3.10 -17.36
C SER A 48 7.98 1.63 -17.06
N VAL A 49 7.55 0.89 -18.09
CA VAL A 49 7.32 -0.57 -18.07
C VAL A 49 8.50 -1.27 -17.40
N LYS A 50 8.22 -2.09 -16.39
CA LYS A 50 9.24 -2.85 -15.65
C LYS A 50 9.38 -4.25 -16.25
N THR A 51 10.58 -4.60 -16.67
CA THR A 51 10.91 -5.95 -17.12
C THR A 51 11.27 -6.81 -15.92
N LEU A 52 10.51 -7.89 -15.70
CA LEU A 52 10.87 -8.96 -14.76
C LEU A 52 11.64 -10.03 -15.53
N SER A 53 12.94 -10.18 -15.23
CA SER A 53 13.75 -11.25 -15.79
C SER A 53 13.56 -12.52 -14.97
N LEU A 54 13.16 -13.60 -15.62
CA LEU A 54 13.17 -14.94 -15.05
C LEU A 54 14.55 -15.52 -15.30
N THR A 55 15.38 -15.61 -14.25
CA THR A 55 16.79 -16.02 -14.36
C THR A 55 16.97 -17.40 -15.00
N SER A 56 15.93 -18.26 -14.94
CA SER A 56 15.80 -19.47 -15.74
C SER A 56 14.32 -19.85 -15.79
N ALA A 57 13.65 -19.59 -16.91
CA ALA A 57 12.22 -19.89 -17.05
C ALA A 57 11.99 -21.40 -16.89
N ASN A 58 11.27 -21.79 -15.85
CA ASN A 58 10.86 -23.16 -15.59
C ASN A 58 9.45 -23.40 -16.15
N LYS A 59 9.17 -24.60 -16.66
CA LYS A 59 7.82 -24.99 -17.09
C LYS A 59 6.78 -24.88 -15.98
N ASN A 60 7.22 -24.97 -14.72
CA ASN A 60 6.39 -24.87 -13.53
C ASN A 60 6.31 -23.46 -12.95
N ASP A 61 6.95 -22.46 -13.57
CA ASP A 61 6.86 -21.09 -13.09
C ASP A 61 5.43 -20.55 -13.28
N LYS A 62 4.86 -20.05 -12.18
CA LYS A 62 3.55 -19.43 -12.15
C LYS A 62 3.72 -17.94 -11.87
N ILE A 63 3.23 -17.12 -12.79
CA ILE A 63 3.10 -15.68 -12.59
C ILE A 63 1.65 -15.38 -12.22
N GLU A 64 1.46 -14.64 -11.13
CA GLU A 64 0.16 -14.12 -10.72
C GLU A 64 0.25 -12.60 -10.67
N VAL A 65 -0.75 -11.92 -11.25
CA VAL A 65 -0.87 -10.47 -11.20
C VAL A 65 -2.13 -10.15 -10.42
N LEU A 66 -1.97 -9.45 -9.31
CA LEU A 66 -3.04 -9.12 -8.39
C LEU A 66 -3.25 -7.62 -8.40
N TYR A 67 -4.42 -7.18 -8.86
CA TYR A 67 -4.80 -5.79 -8.91
C TYR A 67 -5.65 -5.43 -7.70
N SER A 68 -5.42 -4.24 -7.15
CA SER A 68 -6.22 -3.69 -6.07
C SER A 68 -6.65 -2.28 -6.41
N HIS A 69 -7.96 -2.03 -6.33
CA HIS A 69 -8.55 -0.71 -6.45
C HIS A 69 -8.85 -0.17 -5.05
N CYS A 70 -8.21 0.94 -4.69
CA CYS A 70 -8.40 1.59 -3.38
C CYS A 70 -8.22 0.65 -2.17
N GLY A 71 -7.24 -0.26 -2.24
CA GLY A 71 -6.95 -1.22 -1.15
C GLY A 71 -7.95 -2.38 -1.04
N ARG A 72 -8.86 -2.53 -2.01
CA ARG A 72 -9.76 -3.68 -2.14
C ARG A 72 -9.32 -4.53 -3.34
N GLY A 73 -9.47 -5.86 -3.24
CA GLY A 73 -9.25 -6.73 -4.39
C GLY A 73 -10.26 -6.40 -5.49
N GLY A 74 -9.79 -6.29 -6.73
CA GLY A 74 -10.62 -6.10 -7.93
C GLY A 74 -10.77 -7.39 -8.71
#